data_AF-A0A5E4JRV8-F1
#
_entry.id   AF-A0A5E4JRV8-F1
#
_cell.length_a   1.000
_cell.length_b   1.000
_cell.length_c   1.000
_cell.angle_alpha   90.00
_cell.angle_beta   90.00
_cell.angle_gamma   90.00
#
_symmetry.space_group_name_H-M   'P 1'
#
loop_
_entity.id
_entity.type
_entity.pdbx_description
1 polymer ?
#
loop_
_entity_poly.entity_id
_entity_poly.type
_entity_poly.pdbx_seq_one_letter_code
_entity_poly.pdbx_strand_id
1 'polypeptide(L)'
;MVKTNKSNKNIETEMKLRVIAPKDFDLILDIDKKVYPTNSPVTKEAIASWYIRNPEFGMIYEKNKKVVGLMTIIPLNENSWQDLINGKLKESEMTSETIFNNLKNKKVGLHIYHIEKLDKKIKEFNKIALTDLNKIISNLRKSNKELEVIGISGLCVTAEGIGLFENKFSCKERNFIIDEHILEKNAKRYVAENKAESDKKIKEGYKYLNRCKMLSVLPNKKSIVWDYLQQNVSKNKLKSAENALLVESQEPEGVSIKGYDFNKKFDFNEMVRSFATTGAQASNLAKAIEIIKKMKKEKAFIYLGYTSNMVTTGNREIIRYLTQHKLIDYLVTTAGGIEEDFIKCMGDFKLGSFELNGSELRDKGVNRAGNILIPNSRYLEFEKFVLPVLEKYREQIKLPSDVIKFLGKEINNENSIYYWAYKNNIPVFCPAIMDGSLGDMIYFYKNYKNKDFKLDIVEDTENFNNSSIGKEKTGMIVLGGGIVKHAICNCNLYRNGANFAVYINTAQEFDGSDSGARPDEAVSWGKIAQKSESVKVYADATIVFPLIVSQAFL
;
A
#
# COMPACT_ATOMS: atom_id res chain seq x y z
N MET A 1 8.24 -9.24 21.44
CA MET A 1 9.51 -9.54 20.75
C MET A 1 9.80 -8.43 19.74
N VAL A 2 10.59 -7.44 20.14
CA VAL A 2 11.07 -6.36 19.27
C VAL A 2 12.48 -6.74 18.84
N LYS A 3 12.68 -7.05 17.55
CA LYS A 3 14.02 -7.31 17.00
C LYS A 3 14.68 -5.98 16.65
N THR A 4 15.59 -5.55 17.49
CA THR A 4 16.58 -4.50 17.19
C THR A 4 17.65 -5.06 16.25
N ASN A 5 17.70 -4.57 15.00
CA ASN A 5 18.82 -4.82 14.09
C ASN A 5 20.02 -3.96 14.49
N LYS A 6 21.04 -4.60 15.08
CA LYS A 6 22.38 -4.00 15.23
C LYS A 6 23.10 -4.03 13.88
N SER A 7 23.46 -2.83 13.42
CA SER A 7 24.37 -2.56 12.32
C SER A 7 25.77 -3.12 12.60
N ASN A 8 26.21 -4.13 11.86
CA ASN A 8 27.62 -4.45 11.72
C ASN A 8 28.19 -3.64 10.55
N LYS A 9 29.08 -2.70 10.87
CA LYS A 9 29.96 -1.98 9.94
C LYS A 9 30.86 -3.00 9.22
N ASN A 10 30.56 -3.28 7.95
CA ASN A 10 31.54 -3.85 7.04
C ASN A 10 32.55 -2.75 6.69
N ILE A 11 33.76 -2.85 7.23
CA ILE A 11 34.94 -2.22 6.65
C ILE A 11 35.30 -3.08 5.42
N GLU A 12 34.49 -2.99 4.36
CA GLU A 12 34.93 -3.38 3.03
C GLU A 12 35.69 -2.19 2.46
N THR A 13 36.99 -2.34 2.31
CA THR A 13 37.85 -1.34 1.68
C THR A 13 37.38 -1.10 0.24
N GLU A 14 36.77 0.08 0.05
CA GLU A 14 36.29 0.60 -1.23
C GLU A 14 37.44 0.69 -2.24
N MET A 15 37.13 0.42 -3.51
CA MET A 15 38.10 0.53 -4.61
C MET A 15 38.43 2.01 -4.82
N LYS A 16 39.72 2.36 -4.78
CA LYS A 16 40.18 3.74 -4.94
C LYS A 16 40.67 3.95 -6.37
N LEU A 17 40.16 5.01 -7.01
CA LEU A 17 40.64 5.49 -8.30
C LEU A 17 41.75 6.53 -8.09
N ARG A 18 42.85 6.41 -8.81
CA ARG A 18 43.89 7.43 -8.92
C ARG A 18 44.39 7.57 -10.36
N VAL A 19 45.08 8.68 -10.63
CA VAL A 19 45.72 8.90 -11.93
C VAL A 19 46.94 8.00 -12.13
N ILE A 20 47.31 7.76 -13.39
CA ILE A 20 48.57 7.10 -13.76
C ILE A 20 49.76 7.99 -13.36
N ALA A 21 50.78 7.37 -12.81
CA ALA A 21 52.05 8.00 -12.46
C ALA A 21 53.23 7.28 -13.14
N PRO A 22 54.44 7.86 -13.19
CA PRO A 22 55.60 7.24 -13.85
C PRO A 22 55.92 5.81 -13.40
N LYS A 23 55.61 5.48 -12.13
CA LYS A 23 55.75 4.12 -11.57
C LYS A 23 54.85 3.06 -12.23
N ASP A 24 53.81 3.47 -12.94
CA ASP A 24 52.85 2.58 -13.60
C ASP A 24 53.18 2.36 -15.09
N PHE A 25 54.16 3.10 -15.66
CA PHE A 25 54.48 3.01 -17.09
C PHE A 25 55.02 1.63 -17.48
N ASP A 26 55.85 1.02 -16.62
CA ASP A 26 56.36 -0.33 -16.87
C ASP A 26 55.22 -1.36 -16.91
N LEU A 27 54.23 -1.25 -16.03
CA LEU A 27 53.06 -2.13 -16.03
C LEU A 27 52.27 -2.03 -17.35
N ILE A 28 52.08 -0.81 -17.85
CA ILE A 28 51.35 -0.55 -19.10
C ILE A 28 52.12 -1.13 -20.30
N LEU A 29 53.43 -0.88 -20.38
CA LEU A 29 54.28 -1.38 -21.46
C LEU A 29 54.43 -2.91 -21.42
N ASP A 30 54.47 -3.52 -20.24
CA ASP A 30 54.51 -4.98 -20.08
C ASP A 30 53.21 -5.63 -20.55
N ILE A 31 52.06 -4.99 -20.29
CA ILE A 31 50.76 -5.43 -20.81
C ILE A 31 50.75 -5.35 -22.34
N ASP A 32 51.12 -4.19 -22.91
CA ASP A 32 51.15 -3.96 -24.35
C ASP A 32 52.05 -4.98 -25.07
N LYS A 33 53.31 -5.10 -24.64
CA LYS A 33 54.29 -6.04 -25.22
C LYS A 33 53.82 -7.49 -25.17
N LYS A 34 53.08 -7.87 -24.12
CA LYS A 34 52.52 -9.22 -23.98
C LYS A 34 51.40 -9.46 -24.98
N VAL A 35 50.60 -8.45 -25.30
CA VAL A 35 49.41 -8.61 -26.14
C VAL A 35 49.64 -8.31 -27.61
N TYR A 36 50.56 -7.39 -27.92
CA TYR A 36 50.84 -6.86 -29.25
C TYR A 36 52.34 -6.54 -29.40
N PRO A 37 53.19 -7.57 -29.61
CA PRO A 37 54.63 -7.40 -29.78
C PRO A 37 54.95 -6.86 -31.17
N THR A 38 54.80 -5.55 -31.34
CA THR A 38 55.03 -4.81 -32.59
C THR A 38 56.47 -4.33 -32.74
N ASN A 39 56.88 -4.08 -33.99
CA ASN A 39 58.18 -3.50 -34.35
C ASN A 39 58.27 -1.99 -34.06
N SER A 40 57.17 -1.35 -33.64
CA SER A 40 57.12 0.08 -33.29
C SER A 40 56.45 0.29 -31.92
N PRO A 41 57.10 -0.13 -30.82
CA PRO A 41 56.50 -0.07 -29.49
C PRO A 41 56.35 1.38 -28.99
N VAL A 42 55.32 1.60 -28.18
CA VAL A 42 55.13 2.87 -27.45
C VAL A 42 56.24 3.04 -26.41
N THR A 43 56.71 4.27 -26.19
CA THR A 43 57.75 4.57 -25.18
C THR A 43 57.17 5.20 -23.91
N LYS A 44 57.97 5.25 -22.83
CA LYS A 44 57.57 5.93 -21.58
C LYS A 44 57.31 7.42 -21.80
N GLU A 45 58.06 8.05 -22.69
CA GLU A 45 57.92 9.46 -23.06
C GLU A 45 56.58 9.69 -23.77
N ALA A 46 56.17 8.76 -24.64
CA ALA A 46 54.87 8.81 -25.31
C ALA A 46 53.73 8.70 -24.28
N ILE A 47 53.78 7.73 -23.36
CA ILE A 47 52.77 7.58 -22.30
C ILE A 47 52.71 8.84 -21.42
N ALA A 48 53.86 9.39 -21.04
CA ALA A 48 53.91 10.62 -20.26
C ALA A 48 53.21 11.77 -21.00
N SER A 49 53.43 11.89 -22.31
CA SER A 49 52.86 12.95 -23.14
C SER A 49 51.31 12.95 -23.16
N TRP A 50 50.69 11.78 -23.10
CA TRP A 50 49.22 11.62 -23.13
C TRP A 50 48.54 12.29 -21.94
N TYR A 51 49.22 12.33 -20.80
CA TYR A 51 48.67 12.75 -19.51
C TYR A 51 49.19 14.11 -19.02
N ILE A 52 49.99 14.82 -19.82
CA ILE A 52 50.54 16.15 -19.45
C ILE A 52 49.43 17.15 -19.11
N ARG A 53 48.32 17.12 -19.85
CA ARG A 53 47.24 18.12 -19.72
C ARG A 53 45.99 17.61 -19.00
N ASN A 54 45.66 16.33 -19.19
CA ASN A 54 44.45 15.73 -18.66
C ASN A 54 44.80 14.37 -18.01
N PRO A 55 45.53 14.39 -16.88
CA PRO A 55 46.00 13.16 -16.22
C PRO A 55 44.86 12.25 -15.75
N GLU A 56 43.66 12.79 -15.57
CA GLU A 56 42.48 12.06 -15.13
C GLU A 56 41.99 11.00 -16.12
N PHE A 57 42.37 11.06 -17.40
CA PHE A 57 42.07 10.02 -18.40
C PHE A 57 42.88 8.74 -18.21
N GLY A 58 43.95 8.79 -17.41
CA GLY A 58 44.72 7.62 -17.00
C GLY A 58 44.19 7.08 -15.68
N MET A 59 43.44 5.99 -15.69
CA MET A 59 42.74 5.48 -14.51
C MET A 59 43.39 4.21 -13.94
N ILE A 60 43.92 4.29 -12.72
CA ILE A 60 44.40 3.14 -11.95
C ILE A 60 43.44 2.85 -10.79
N TYR A 61 42.98 1.60 -10.72
CA TYR A 61 42.09 1.13 -9.66
C TYR A 61 42.88 0.33 -8.64
N GLU A 62 42.83 0.75 -7.37
CA GLU A 62 43.53 0.09 -6.27
C GLU A 62 42.56 -0.45 -5.21
N LYS A 63 42.85 -1.65 -4.71
CA LYS A 63 42.20 -2.22 -3.53
C LYS A 63 43.28 -2.73 -2.59
N ASN A 64 43.26 -2.31 -1.32
CA ASN A 64 44.28 -2.66 -0.33
C ASN A 64 45.72 -2.35 -0.79
N LYS A 65 45.94 -1.18 -1.41
CA LYS A 65 47.23 -0.73 -1.99
C LYS A 65 47.78 -1.63 -3.12
N LYS A 66 46.97 -2.52 -3.69
CA LYS A 66 47.31 -3.32 -4.88
C LYS A 66 46.52 -2.81 -6.08
N VAL A 67 47.18 -2.72 -7.23
CA VAL A 67 46.52 -2.41 -8.50
C VAL A 67 45.66 -3.60 -8.90
N VAL A 68 44.37 -3.37 -9.07
CA VAL A 68 43.37 -4.41 -9.38
C VAL A 68 42.74 -4.24 -10.76
N GLY A 69 42.97 -3.10 -11.42
CA GLY A 69 42.60 -2.86 -12.81
C GLY A 69 43.13 -1.50 -13.29
N LEU A 70 43.09 -1.29 -14.60
CA LEU A 70 43.43 -0.01 -15.20
C LEU A 70 42.57 0.27 -16.44
N MET A 71 42.44 1.55 -16.77
CA MET A 71 41.93 2.00 -18.06
C MET A 71 42.75 3.20 -18.51
N THR A 72 43.47 3.06 -19.63
CA THR A 72 44.27 4.13 -20.24
C THR A 72 43.50 4.69 -21.42
N ILE A 73 43.26 5.99 -21.40
CA ILE A 73 42.58 6.69 -22.49
C ILE A 73 43.52 7.78 -22.99
N ILE A 74 43.77 7.80 -24.29
CA ILE A 74 44.49 8.85 -24.97
C ILE A 74 43.45 9.87 -25.45
N PRO A 75 43.37 11.07 -24.83
CA PRO A 75 42.44 12.09 -25.25
C PRO A 75 43.05 12.84 -26.43
N LEU A 76 42.48 12.70 -27.62
CA LEU A 76 43.00 13.27 -28.86
C LEU A 76 42.16 14.49 -29.29
N ASN A 77 42.83 15.47 -29.90
CA ASN A 77 42.12 16.53 -30.60
C ASN A 77 41.35 15.97 -31.81
N GLU A 78 40.42 16.75 -32.37
CA GLU A 78 39.54 16.30 -33.45
C GLU A 78 40.30 15.74 -34.67
N ASN A 79 41.31 16.46 -35.16
CA ASN A 79 42.07 16.07 -36.34
C ASN A 79 42.86 14.78 -36.08
N SER A 80 43.58 14.72 -34.96
CA SER A 80 44.41 13.56 -34.62
C SER A 80 43.58 12.30 -34.35
N TRP A 81 42.38 12.44 -33.76
CA TRP A 81 41.49 11.30 -33.58
C TRP A 81 40.96 10.77 -34.92
N GLN A 82 40.61 11.67 -35.86
CA GLN A 82 40.21 11.29 -37.21
C GLN A 82 41.36 10.62 -37.96
N ASP A 83 42.57 11.15 -37.88
CA ASP A 83 43.75 10.55 -38.52
C ASP A 83 44.04 9.15 -37.97
N LEU A 84 43.92 8.95 -36.66
CA LEU A 84 44.09 7.64 -36.03
C LEU A 84 43.09 6.61 -36.55
N ILE A 85 41.78 6.90 -36.52
CA ILE A 85 40.75 5.93 -36.93
C ILE A 85 40.75 5.65 -38.45
N ASN A 86 41.41 6.51 -39.22
CA ASN A 86 41.61 6.37 -40.67
C ASN A 86 42.99 5.78 -41.03
N GLY A 87 43.80 5.39 -40.04
CA GLY A 87 45.11 4.74 -40.26
C GLY A 87 46.24 5.69 -40.70
N LYS A 88 46.06 7.01 -40.55
CA LYS A 88 47.06 8.04 -40.91
C LYS A 88 48.00 8.42 -39.76
N LEU A 89 47.66 8.02 -38.54
CA LEU A 89 48.43 8.27 -37.32
C LEU A 89 48.52 6.96 -36.53
N LYS A 90 49.70 6.60 -36.03
CA LYS A 90 49.90 5.46 -35.11
C LYS A 90 49.99 5.92 -33.66
N GLU A 91 49.71 5.00 -32.73
CA GLU A 91 49.83 5.24 -31.28
C GLU A 91 51.25 5.64 -30.85
N SER A 92 52.27 5.09 -31.51
CA SER A 92 53.69 5.41 -31.28
C SER A 92 54.13 6.77 -31.82
N GLU A 93 53.35 7.39 -32.71
CA GLU A 93 53.64 8.68 -33.36
C GLU A 93 52.98 9.86 -32.64
N MET A 94 52.23 9.60 -31.57
CA MET A 94 51.50 10.62 -30.82
C MET A 94 52.47 11.53 -30.06
N THR A 95 52.24 12.83 -30.16
CA THR A 95 53.03 13.87 -29.48
C THR A 95 52.13 14.77 -28.64
N SER A 96 52.70 15.71 -27.90
CA SER A 96 51.87 16.65 -27.12
C SER A 96 50.90 17.48 -27.99
N GLU A 97 51.16 17.65 -29.29
CA GLU A 97 50.29 18.37 -30.22
C GLU A 97 49.06 17.57 -30.63
N THR A 98 49.16 16.24 -30.66
CA THR A 98 48.03 15.35 -30.98
C THR A 98 47.05 15.23 -29.81
N ILE A 99 47.52 15.51 -28.59
CA ILE A 99 46.75 15.39 -27.35
C ILE A 99 45.81 16.58 -27.13
N PHE A 100 44.58 16.26 -26.78
CA PHE A 100 43.52 17.20 -26.45
C PHE A 100 43.93 18.18 -25.34
N ASN A 101 43.56 19.44 -25.52
CA ASN A 101 43.73 20.50 -24.54
C ASN A 101 42.38 21.13 -24.22
N ASN A 102 41.85 20.88 -23.02
CA ASN A 102 40.53 21.36 -22.63
C ASN A 102 40.39 22.90 -22.60
N LEU A 103 41.50 23.65 -22.56
CA LEU A 103 41.50 25.11 -22.64
C LEU A 103 41.40 25.64 -24.08
N LYS A 104 41.74 24.83 -25.09
CA LYS A 104 41.82 25.25 -26.50
C LYS A 104 40.85 24.51 -27.41
N ASN A 105 40.55 23.26 -27.11
CA ASN A 105 39.75 22.40 -27.96
C ASN A 105 38.33 22.27 -27.39
N LYS A 106 37.34 22.35 -28.28
CA LYS A 106 35.91 22.10 -27.94
C LYS A 106 35.50 20.65 -28.20
N LYS A 107 36.34 19.88 -28.88
CA LYS A 107 36.06 18.51 -29.32
C LYS A 107 37.18 17.59 -28.89
N VAL A 108 36.82 16.44 -28.32
CA VAL A 108 37.76 15.40 -27.88
C VAL A 108 37.35 14.04 -28.43
N GLY A 109 38.29 13.36 -29.06
CA GLY A 109 38.19 11.94 -29.38
C GLY A 109 38.86 11.11 -28.29
N LEU A 110 38.20 10.04 -27.83
CA LEU A 110 38.71 9.21 -26.74
C LEU A 110 39.21 7.88 -27.30
N HIS A 111 40.52 7.68 -27.36
CA HIS A 111 41.09 6.40 -27.76
C HIS A 111 41.45 5.59 -26.53
N ILE A 112 40.77 4.47 -26.30
CA ILE A 112 41.06 3.57 -25.18
C ILE A 112 42.23 2.68 -25.61
N TYR A 113 43.39 2.91 -25.01
CA TYR A 113 44.61 2.15 -25.28
C TYR A 113 44.58 0.80 -24.56
N HIS A 114 44.23 0.79 -23.28
CA HIS A 114 43.99 -0.43 -22.49
C HIS A 114 42.79 -0.29 -21.57
N ILE A 115 42.08 -1.39 -21.35
CA ILE A 115 41.06 -1.54 -20.32
C ILE A 115 41.18 -2.96 -19.73
N GLU A 116 41.89 -3.06 -18.60
CA GLU A 116 42.36 -4.34 -18.08
C GLU A 116 41.86 -4.60 -16.67
N LYS A 117 41.27 -5.77 -16.48
CA LYS A 117 40.89 -6.30 -15.17
C LYS A 117 41.98 -7.24 -14.66
N LEU A 118 42.82 -6.74 -13.75
CA LEU A 118 43.95 -7.51 -13.19
C LEU A 118 43.53 -8.45 -12.05
N ASP A 119 42.51 -8.09 -11.27
CA ASP A 119 41.90 -8.97 -10.27
C ASP A 119 40.58 -9.57 -10.80
N LYS A 120 40.57 -10.89 -11.00
CA LYS A 120 39.39 -11.63 -11.49
C LYS A 120 38.18 -11.52 -10.57
N LYS A 121 38.36 -11.20 -9.28
CA LYS A 121 37.27 -11.07 -8.29
C LYS A 121 36.40 -9.83 -8.51
N ILE A 122 36.88 -8.85 -9.28
CA ILE A 122 36.09 -7.64 -9.58
C ILE A 122 35.02 -7.97 -10.61
N LYS A 123 33.76 -7.89 -10.18
CA LYS A 123 32.59 -7.95 -11.07
C LYS A 123 32.32 -6.56 -11.65
N GLU A 124 31.82 -6.52 -12.88
CA GLU A 124 31.40 -5.28 -13.56
C GLU A 124 32.49 -4.20 -13.74
N PHE A 125 33.78 -4.55 -13.77
CA PHE A 125 34.89 -3.59 -13.93
C PHE A 125 34.68 -2.56 -15.05
N ASN A 126 34.24 -3.00 -16.23
CA ASN A 126 34.03 -2.13 -17.39
C ASN A 126 32.93 -1.06 -17.13
N LYS A 127 31.90 -1.40 -16.35
CA LYS A 127 30.82 -0.47 -15.98
C LYS A 127 31.31 0.58 -14.99
N ILE A 128 32.14 0.18 -14.03
CA ILE A 128 32.82 1.09 -13.10
C ILE A 128 33.67 2.07 -13.90
N ALA A 129 34.50 1.55 -14.81
CA ALA A 129 35.41 2.36 -15.61
C ALA A 129 34.68 3.37 -16.52
N LEU A 130 33.58 2.96 -17.17
CA LEU A 130 32.74 3.88 -17.95
C LEU A 130 32.04 4.94 -17.08
N THR A 131 31.64 4.58 -15.85
CA THR A 131 31.01 5.52 -14.91
C THR A 131 32.01 6.60 -14.48
N ASP A 132 33.24 6.22 -14.19
CA ASP A 132 34.29 7.17 -13.80
C ASP A 132 34.75 8.03 -14.98
N LEU A 133 34.81 7.48 -16.20
CA LEU A 133 34.99 8.25 -17.43
C LEU A 133 33.90 9.32 -17.60
N ASN A 134 32.64 9.00 -17.34
CA ASN A 134 31.57 10.00 -17.39
C ASN A 134 31.75 11.12 -16.35
N LYS A 135 32.23 10.80 -15.14
CA LYS A 135 32.54 11.81 -14.12
C LYS A 135 33.67 12.73 -14.57
N ILE A 136 34.71 12.18 -15.19
CA ILE A 136 35.84 12.94 -15.77
C ILE A 136 35.32 13.92 -16.82
N ILE A 137 34.56 13.44 -17.81
CA ILE A 137 33.97 14.28 -18.86
C ILE A 137 33.04 15.35 -18.26
N SER A 138 32.23 14.98 -17.27
CA SER A 138 31.34 15.91 -16.57
C SER A 138 32.11 17.01 -15.82
N ASN A 139 33.25 16.68 -15.23
CA ASN A 139 34.11 17.66 -14.56
C ASN A 139 34.78 18.61 -15.57
N LEU A 140 35.29 18.10 -16.70
CA LEU A 140 35.84 18.93 -17.76
C LEU A 140 34.80 19.93 -18.31
N ARG A 141 33.56 19.48 -18.48
CA ARG A 141 32.42 20.32 -18.90
C ARG A 141 32.10 21.49 -17.97
N LYS A 142 32.52 21.44 -16.70
CA LYS A 142 32.37 22.60 -15.77
C LYS A 142 33.21 23.79 -16.22
N SER A 143 34.39 23.52 -16.78
CA SER A 143 35.32 24.54 -17.27
C SER A 143 35.20 24.80 -18.78
N ASN A 144 34.70 23.84 -19.55
CA ASN A 144 34.48 23.93 -20.99
C ASN A 144 33.06 23.46 -21.33
N LYS A 145 32.08 24.37 -21.24
CA LYS A 145 30.65 24.05 -21.41
C LYS A 145 30.29 23.52 -22.80
N GLU A 146 31.11 23.83 -23.80
CA GLU A 146 30.93 23.41 -25.19
C GLU A 146 31.69 22.12 -25.52
N LEU A 147 32.27 21.44 -24.51
CA LEU A 147 33.02 20.21 -24.72
C LEU A 147 32.14 19.08 -25.28
N GLU A 148 32.45 18.71 -26.53
CA GLU A 148 31.87 17.61 -27.26
C GLU A 148 32.84 16.41 -27.30
N VAL A 149 32.35 15.23 -26.94
CA VAL A 149 33.07 13.97 -27.17
C VAL A 149 32.68 13.46 -28.54
N ILE A 150 33.59 13.48 -29.51
CA ILE A 150 33.29 13.21 -30.93
C ILE A 150 33.33 11.72 -31.28
N GLY A 151 33.84 10.89 -30.39
CA GLY A 151 33.85 9.45 -30.57
C GLY A 151 34.77 8.71 -29.60
N ILE A 152 34.61 7.39 -29.61
CA ILE A 152 35.46 6.47 -28.86
C ILE A 152 36.05 5.47 -29.84
N SER A 153 37.34 5.17 -29.71
CA SER A 153 38.02 4.16 -30.49
C SER A 153 38.93 3.29 -29.64
N GLY A 154 39.36 2.15 -30.18
CA GLY A 154 40.35 1.27 -29.56
C GLY A 154 40.96 0.32 -30.59
N LEU A 155 42.27 0.12 -30.52
CA LEU A 155 42.98 -0.89 -31.30
C LEU A 155 42.87 -2.24 -30.59
N CYS A 156 41.95 -3.08 -31.05
CA CYS A 156 41.60 -4.33 -30.38
C CYS A 156 42.39 -5.51 -30.95
N VAL A 157 43.29 -6.05 -30.12
CA VAL A 157 44.21 -7.14 -30.49
C VAL A 157 43.85 -8.49 -29.89
N THR A 158 43.01 -8.54 -28.85
CA THR A 158 42.55 -9.79 -28.21
C THR A 158 41.10 -10.08 -28.53
N ALA A 159 40.71 -11.36 -28.52
CA ALA A 159 39.30 -11.75 -28.68
C ALA A 159 38.39 -11.12 -27.60
N GLU A 160 38.90 -10.99 -26.37
CA GLU A 160 38.19 -10.36 -25.25
C GLU A 160 38.00 -8.85 -25.48
N GLY A 161 39.03 -8.15 -25.96
CA GLY A 161 38.97 -6.74 -26.32
C GLY A 161 38.03 -6.47 -27.49
N ILE A 162 38.11 -7.28 -28.55
CA ILE A 162 37.18 -7.23 -29.69
C ILE A 162 35.75 -7.45 -29.21
N GLY A 163 35.51 -8.49 -28.40
CA GLY A 163 34.19 -8.78 -27.86
C GLY A 163 33.64 -7.68 -26.94
N LEU A 164 34.50 -7.03 -26.15
CA LEU A 164 34.12 -5.87 -25.35
C LEU A 164 33.68 -4.71 -26.24
N PHE A 165 34.48 -4.34 -27.24
CA PHE A 165 34.18 -3.21 -28.12
C PHE A 165 32.96 -3.47 -29.01
N GLU A 166 32.86 -4.63 -29.64
CA GLU A 166 31.74 -4.95 -30.55
C GLU A 166 30.44 -5.18 -29.77
N ASN A 167 30.46 -6.03 -28.73
CA ASN A 167 29.23 -6.48 -28.11
C ASN A 167 28.77 -5.60 -26.95
N LYS A 168 29.71 -5.03 -26.18
CA LYS A 168 29.35 -4.16 -25.04
C LYS A 168 29.35 -2.70 -25.45
N PHE A 169 30.39 -2.22 -26.11
CA PHE A 169 30.46 -0.81 -26.51
C PHE A 169 29.77 -0.51 -27.84
N SER A 170 29.34 -1.55 -28.58
CA SER A 170 28.69 -1.39 -29.89
C SER A 170 29.54 -0.61 -30.91
N CYS A 171 30.87 -0.69 -30.76
CA CYS A 171 31.83 -0.15 -31.70
C CYS A 171 31.88 -1.03 -32.96
N LYS A 172 32.20 -0.40 -34.09
CA LYS A 172 32.34 -1.09 -35.38
C LYS A 172 33.66 -0.71 -36.02
N GLU A 173 34.21 -1.62 -36.80
CA GLU A 173 35.25 -1.29 -37.77
C GLU A 173 34.58 -0.54 -38.92
N ARG A 174 35.16 0.59 -39.34
CA ARG A 174 34.47 1.52 -40.26
C ARG A 174 35.37 2.03 -41.37
N ASN A 175 36.45 2.70 -41.01
CA ASN A 175 37.19 3.53 -41.96
C ASN A 175 38.50 2.90 -42.41
N PHE A 176 39.19 2.21 -41.49
CA PHE A 176 40.47 1.59 -41.74
C PHE A 176 40.42 0.13 -41.30
N ILE A 177 40.78 -0.77 -42.22
CA ILE A 177 40.88 -2.20 -41.97
C ILE A 177 42.35 -2.51 -41.73
N ILE A 178 42.66 -2.97 -40.53
CA ILE A 178 44.02 -3.38 -40.16
C ILE A 178 44.23 -4.81 -40.63
N ASP A 179 45.19 -5.03 -41.53
CA ASP A 179 45.49 -6.37 -42.05
C ASP A 179 46.46 -7.16 -41.16
N GLU A 180 46.82 -6.62 -40.00
CA GLU A 180 47.69 -7.31 -39.06
C GLU A 180 46.97 -8.45 -38.35
N HIS A 181 47.66 -9.58 -38.21
CA HIS A 181 47.15 -10.80 -37.62
C HIS A 181 47.99 -11.22 -36.41
N ILE A 182 47.30 -11.58 -35.33
CA ILE A 182 47.92 -12.08 -34.11
C ILE A 182 48.00 -13.60 -34.17
N LEU A 183 49.21 -14.11 -34.02
CA LEU A 183 49.52 -15.52 -33.91
C LEU A 183 50.22 -15.83 -32.59
N GLU A 184 50.24 -17.10 -32.19
CA GLU A 184 50.89 -17.57 -30.97
C GLU A 184 51.66 -18.88 -31.19
N LYS A 185 52.85 -18.97 -30.61
CA LYS A 185 53.63 -20.20 -30.52
C LYS A 185 54.38 -20.24 -29.18
N ASN A 186 54.27 -21.33 -28.44
CA ASN A 186 54.91 -21.50 -27.13
C ASN A 186 54.63 -20.34 -26.15
N ALA A 187 53.37 -19.88 -26.09
CA ALA A 187 52.91 -18.75 -25.27
C ALA A 187 53.58 -17.39 -25.59
N LYS A 188 54.23 -17.27 -26.75
CA LYS A 188 54.72 -15.98 -27.29
C LYS A 188 53.86 -15.57 -28.48
N ARG A 189 53.39 -14.33 -28.45
CA ARG A 189 52.63 -13.74 -29.55
C ARG A 189 53.55 -13.25 -30.67
N TYR A 190 52.99 -13.23 -31.87
CA TYR A 190 53.63 -12.71 -33.08
C TYR A 190 52.59 -11.90 -33.85
N VAL A 191 53.00 -10.74 -34.37
CA VAL A 191 52.16 -9.90 -35.24
C VAL A 191 52.65 -10.12 -36.66
N ALA A 192 51.81 -10.74 -37.50
CA ALA A 192 52.03 -10.78 -38.94
C ALA A 192 51.41 -9.53 -39.56
N GLU A 193 52.11 -8.85 -40.46
CA GLU A 193 51.68 -7.56 -41.02
C GLU A 193 50.53 -7.70 -42.02
N ASN A 194 50.36 -8.89 -42.59
CA ASN A 194 49.32 -9.18 -43.57
C ASN A 194 48.94 -10.67 -43.58
N LYS A 195 47.88 -10.99 -44.32
CA LYS A 195 47.36 -12.37 -44.42
C LYS A 195 48.38 -13.37 -44.98
N ALA A 196 49.19 -12.97 -45.96
CA ALA A 196 50.18 -13.85 -46.58
C ALA A 196 51.29 -14.26 -45.59
N GLU A 197 51.76 -13.32 -44.78
CA GLU A 197 52.73 -13.60 -43.72
C GLU A 197 52.11 -14.48 -42.62
N SER A 198 50.86 -14.21 -42.23
CA SER A 198 50.12 -15.05 -41.29
C SER A 198 50.06 -16.50 -41.77
N ASP A 199 49.71 -16.73 -43.04
CA ASP A 199 49.58 -18.08 -43.60
C ASP A 199 50.93 -18.80 -43.68
N LYS A 200 52.03 -18.08 -43.92
CA LYS A 200 53.40 -18.62 -43.84
C LYS A 200 53.74 -19.04 -42.40
N LYS A 201 53.46 -18.19 -41.41
CA LYS A 201 53.74 -18.47 -39.99
C LYS A 201 52.91 -19.64 -39.46
N ILE A 202 51.66 -19.80 -39.93
CA ILE A 202 50.83 -20.97 -39.59
C ILE A 202 51.51 -22.27 -40.05
N LYS A 203 52.08 -22.30 -41.25
CA LYS A 203 52.86 -23.46 -41.75
C LYS A 203 54.13 -23.71 -40.92
N GLU A 204 54.72 -22.69 -40.31
CA GLU A 204 55.84 -22.78 -39.36
C GLU A 204 55.41 -23.22 -37.94
N GLY A 205 54.13 -23.59 -37.74
CA GLY A 205 53.59 -24.11 -36.48
C GLY A 205 53.08 -23.05 -35.51
N TYR A 206 52.78 -21.84 -35.97
CA TYR A 206 52.07 -20.83 -35.18
C TYR A 206 50.55 -21.06 -35.22
N LYS A 207 49.88 -20.83 -34.09
CA LYS A 207 48.42 -20.84 -34.00
C LYS A 207 47.86 -19.46 -34.31
N TYR A 208 46.92 -19.36 -35.24
CA TYR A 208 46.17 -18.13 -35.48
C TYR A 208 45.25 -17.80 -34.30
N LEU A 209 45.26 -16.56 -33.82
CA LEU A 209 44.35 -16.08 -32.77
C LEU A 209 43.24 -15.21 -33.36
N ASN A 210 43.58 -14.04 -33.91
CA ASN A 210 42.61 -13.10 -34.49
C ASN A 210 43.31 -12.02 -35.34
N ARG A 211 42.54 -11.29 -36.15
CA ARG A 211 42.99 -10.05 -36.82
C ARG A 211 42.85 -8.88 -35.86
N CYS A 212 43.79 -7.94 -35.89
CA CYS A 212 43.66 -6.67 -35.19
C CYS A 212 42.49 -5.87 -35.77
N LYS A 213 41.76 -5.12 -34.94
CA LYS A 213 40.67 -4.26 -35.42
C LYS A 213 40.75 -2.86 -34.83
N MET A 214 40.64 -1.84 -35.68
CA MET A 214 40.37 -0.47 -35.26
C MET A 214 38.85 -0.30 -35.10
N LEU A 215 38.35 -0.39 -33.87
CA LEU A 215 36.93 -0.31 -33.57
C LEU A 215 36.56 1.08 -33.06
N SER A 216 35.50 1.67 -33.59
CA SER A 216 35.04 3.00 -33.16
C SER A 216 33.52 3.18 -33.14
N VAL A 217 33.07 4.16 -32.35
CA VAL A 217 31.67 4.60 -32.28
C VAL A 217 31.57 6.13 -32.28
N LEU A 218 30.55 6.65 -32.97
CA LEU A 218 30.25 8.08 -33.11
C LEU A 218 28.98 8.46 -32.29
N PRO A 219 28.83 9.72 -31.83
CA PRO A 219 27.76 10.19 -30.92
C PRO A 219 26.32 9.92 -31.36
N ASN A 220 26.08 9.78 -32.66
CA ASN A 220 24.75 9.62 -33.25
C ASN A 220 24.31 8.14 -33.40
N LYS A 221 25.00 7.19 -32.78
CA LYS A 221 24.69 5.75 -32.86
C LYS A 221 24.26 5.22 -31.50
N LYS A 222 23.28 4.31 -31.48
CA LYS A 222 22.89 3.55 -30.27
C LYS A 222 24.11 2.78 -29.76
N SER A 223 24.69 3.23 -28.65
CA SER A 223 25.76 2.56 -27.92
C SER A 223 25.58 2.85 -26.45
N ILE A 224 25.74 1.82 -25.62
CA ILE A 224 25.64 1.95 -24.17
C ILE A 224 26.64 2.99 -23.63
N VAL A 225 27.76 3.19 -24.32
CA VAL A 225 28.78 4.13 -23.87
C VAL A 225 28.26 5.57 -23.96
N TRP A 226 27.42 5.88 -24.94
CA TRP A 226 26.77 7.19 -25.02
C TRP A 226 25.70 7.37 -23.94
N ASP A 227 24.99 6.30 -23.56
CA ASP A 227 24.05 6.36 -22.43
C ASP A 227 24.75 6.73 -21.10
N TYR A 228 26.02 6.31 -20.94
CA TYR A 228 26.85 6.76 -19.82
C TYR A 228 27.34 8.20 -20.00
N LEU A 229 27.83 8.60 -21.18
CA LEU A 229 28.48 9.90 -21.41
C LEU A 229 27.52 11.09 -21.64
N GLN A 230 26.24 10.85 -21.90
CA GLN A 230 25.22 11.87 -22.20
C GLN A 230 24.31 12.23 -21.00
N GLN A 231 24.59 11.76 -19.79
CA GLN A 231 23.75 12.05 -18.61
C GLN A 231 23.80 13.53 -18.19
N ASN A 232 23.00 14.38 -18.85
CA ASN A 232 22.60 15.69 -18.36
C ASN A 232 21.57 15.52 -17.23
N VAL A 233 22.04 15.44 -15.98
CA VAL A 233 21.27 15.11 -14.78
C VAL A 233 20.06 16.05 -14.52
N SER A 234 20.05 17.29 -15.04
CA SER A 234 19.00 18.26 -14.71
C SER A 234 17.71 18.13 -15.54
N LYS A 235 17.79 17.81 -16.85
CA LYS A 235 16.60 17.73 -17.73
C LYS A 235 15.75 16.48 -17.51
N ASN A 236 16.35 15.37 -17.05
CA ASN A 236 15.64 14.11 -16.84
C ASN A 236 14.79 14.07 -15.56
N LYS A 237 15.13 14.87 -14.52
CA LYS A 237 14.34 14.90 -13.28
C LYS A 237 12.98 15.57 -13.47
N LEU A 238 12.94 16.70 -14.19
CA LEU A 238 11.69 17.41 -14.48
C LEU A 238 10.77 16.56 -15.36
N LYS A 239 11.31 15.95 -16.42
CA LYS A 239 10.53 15.07 -17.30
C LYS A 239 10.00 13.82 -16.60
N SER A 240 10.76 13.27 -15.64
CA SER A 240 10.28 12.16 -14.80
C SER A 240 9.18 12.59 -13.84
N ALA A 241 9.24 13.81 -13.31
CA ALA A 241 8.17 14.36 -12.46
C ALA A 241 6.92 14.68 -13.28
N GLU A 242 7.09 15.27 -14.47
CA GLU A 242 6.00 15.52 -15.43
C GLU A 242 5.28 14.23 -15.79
N ASN A 243 6.02 13.17 -16.15
CA ASN A 243 5.40 11.87 -16.47
C ASN A 243 4.66 11.23 -15.29
N ALA A 244 5.06 11.52 -14.04
CA ALA A 244 4.39 10.99 -12.85
C ALA A 244 3.16 11.82 -12.44
N LEU A 245 3.14 13.12 -12.79
CA LEU A 245 2.08 14.06 -12.42
C LEU A 245 1.02 14.22 -13.51
N LEU A 246 1.43 14.21 -14.78
CA LEU A 246 0.59 14.46 -15.95
C LEU A 246 0.22 13.14 -16.63
N VAL A 247 -0.18 12.17 -15.82
CA VAL A 247 -0.67 10.89 -16.32
C VAL A 247 -2.04 11.12 -16.94
N GLU A 248 -2.20 10.76 -18.21
CA GLU A 248 -3.52 10.73 -18.85
C GLU A 248 -4.42 9.73 -18.12
N SER A 249 -5.53 10.20 -17.59
CA SER A 249 -6.54 9.37 -16.95
C SER A 249 -7.61 8.92 -17.94
N GLN A 250 -8.15 7.74 -17.72
CA GLN A 250 -9.43 7.36 -18.31
C GLN A 250 -10.57 7.98 -17.49
N GLU A 251 -11.60 8.49 -18.16
CA GLU A 251 -12.80 8.99 -17.49
C GLU A 251 -13.57 7.83 -16.85
N PRO A 252 -13.82 7.85 -15.54
CA PRO A 252 -14.58 6.80 -14.88
C PRO A 252 -16.07 6.90 -15.19
N GLU A 253 -16.71 5.78 -15.52
CA GLU A 253 -18.17 5.68 -15.58
C GLU A 253 -18.76 5.76 -14.16
N GLY A 254 -19.90 6.43 -13.99
CA GLY A 254 -20.60 6.46 -12.71
C GLY A 254 -21.48 7.68 -12.49
N VAL A 255 -21.90 7.85 -11.22
CA VAL A 255 -22.73 8.97 -10.79
C VAL A 255 -21.84 10.14 -10.40
N SER A 256 -22.08 11.31 -11.00
CA SER A 256 -21.34 12.54 -10.69
C SER A 256 -21.61 13.01 -9.25
N ILE A 257 -20.56 13.49 -8.57
CA ILE A 257 -20.69 14.08 -7.24
C ILE A 257 -21.44 15.40 -7.34
N LYS A 258 -22.57 15.49 -6.62
CA LYS A 258 -23.43 16.67 -6.55
C LYS A 258 -24.23 16.65 -5.26
N GLY A 259 -24.09 17.70 -4.44
CA GLY A 259 -24.89 17.89 -3.23
C GLY A 259 -26.24 18.56 -3.51
N TYR A 260 -27.04 18.73 -2.45
CA TYR A 260 -28.25 19.55 -2.50
C TYR A 260 -27.92 21.02 -2.75
N ASP A 261 -28.67 21.66 -3.66
CA ASP A 261 -28.51 23.08 -3.99
C ASP A 261 -29.50 23.94 -3.19
N PHE A 262 -29.00 24.61 -2.16
CA PHE A 262 -29.80 25.49 -1.28
C PHE A 262 -30.25 26.80 -1.95
N ASN A 263 -29.86 27.09 -3.20
CA ASN A 263 -30.44 28.20 -3.96
C ASN A 263 -31.87 27.90 -4.44
N LYS A 264 -32.27 26.62 -4.44
CA LYS A 264 -33.65 26.20 -4.69
C LYS A 264 -34.51 26.37 -3.44
N LYS A 265 -35.84 26.34 -3.60
CA LYS A 265 -36.77 26.23 -2.47
C LYS A 265 -36.45 24.95 -1.67
N PHE A 266 -36.30 25.09 -0.37
CA PHE A 266 -35.94 23.98 0.51
C PHE A 266 -36.97 22.84 0.45
N ASP A 267 -36.47 21.64 0.16
CA ASP A 267 -37.18 20.36 0.18
C ASP A 267 -36.31 19.35 0.94
N PHE A 268 -36.79 18.93 2.10
CA PHE A 268 -36.09 17.97 2.95
C PHE A 268 -35.90 16.59 2.30
N ASN A 269 -36.89 16.11 1.54
CA ASN A 269 -36.81 14.83 0.84
C ASN A 269 -35.83 14.90 -0.32
N GLU A 270 -35.78 16.01 -1.07
CA GLU A 270 -34.73 16.24 -2.09
C GLU A 270 -33.34 16.35 -1.43
N MET A 271 -33.24 17.03 -0.28
CA MET A 271 -31.99 17.12 0.48
C MET A 271 -31.47 15.73 0.89
N VAL A 272 -32.29 14.88 1.52
CA VAL A 272 -31.86 13.54 1.92
C VAL A 272 -31.59 12.65 0.70
N ARG A 273 -32.38 12.75 -0.38
CA ARG A 273 -32.10 12.01 -1.63
C ARG A 273 -30.76 12.39 -2.26
N SER A 274 -30.34 13.65 -2.15
CA SER A 274 -29.04 14.10 -2.66
C SER A 274 -27.85 13.40 -2.00
N PHE A 275 -28.02 12.81 -0.81
CA PHE A 275 -26.96 12.07 -0.13
C PHE A 275 -26.40 10.91 -0.97
N ALA A 276 -27.20 10.35 -1.89
CA ALA A 276 -26.73 9.35 -2.85
C ALA A 276 -25.55 9.85 -3.70
N THR A 277 -25.51 11.14 -4.00
CA THR A 277 -24.52 11.80 -4.88
C THR A 277 -23.56 12.71 -4.12
N THR A 278 -23.63 12.78 -2.78
CA THR A 278 -22.76 13.65 -1.96
C THR A 278 -21.39 13.03 -1.67
N GLY A 279 -21.28 11.70 -1.55
CA GLY A 279 -20.03 11.00 -1.22
C GLY A 279 -19.87 10.67 0.27
N ALA A 280 -18.80 9.93 0.60
CA ALA A 280 -18.47 9.47 1.95
C ALA A 280 -19.66 8.77 2.67
N GLN A 281 -19.90 9.07 3.95
CA GLN A 281 -20.98 8.43 4.72
C GLN A 281 -22.39 8.85 4.28
N ALA A 282 -22.54 9.99 3.60
CA ALA A 282 -23.83 10.39 3.03
C ALA A 282 -24.29 9.35 1.99
N SER A 283 -23.40 8.91 1.11
CA SER A 283 -23.71 7.86 0.13
C SER A 283 -24.02 6.51 0.81
N ASN A 284 -23.36 6.17 1.93
CA ASN A 284 -23.69 4.98 2.70
C ASN A 284 -25.07 5.08 3.37
N LEU A 285 -25.45 6.25 3.87
CA LEU A 285 -26.78 6.51 4.42
C LEU A 285 -27.87 6.37 3.35
N ALA A 286 -27.66 6.93 2.16
CA ALA A 286 -28.57 6.75 1.03
C ALA A 286 -28.68 5.27 0.63
N LYS A 287 -27.56 4.54 0.58
CA LYS A 287 -27.56 3.10 0.31
C LYS A 287 -28.31 2.31 1.40
N ALA A 288 -28.20 2.69 2.67
CA ALA A 288 -28.96 2.07 3.76
C ALA A 288 -30.47 2.25 3.59
N ILE A 289 -30.92 3.44 3.21
CA ILE A 289 -32.32 3.73 2.89
C ILE A 289 -32.81 2.82 1.76
N GLU A 290 -32.05 2.71 0.67
CA GLU A 290 -32.44 1.89 -0.48
C GLU A 290 -32.47 0.39 -0.14
N ILE A 291 -31.50 -0.11 0.63
CA ILE A 291 -31.49 -1.50 1.10
C ILE A 291 -32.73 -1.79 1.96
N ILE A 292 -33.11 -0.90 2.87
CA ILE A 292 -34.29 -1.08 3.73
C ILE A 292 -35.59 -1.01 2.92
N LYS A 293 -35.70 -0.09 1.96
CA LYS A 293 -36.83 -0.09 1.00
C LYS A 293 -36.93 -1.43 0.26
N LYS A 294 -35.79 -2.00 -0.12
CA LYS A 294 -35.73 -3.31 -0.78
C LYS A 294 -36.14 -4.45 0.15
N MET A 295 -35.72 -4.44 1.43
CA MET A 295 -36.21 -5.39 2.45
C MET A 295 -37.74 -5.38 2.51
N LYS A 296 -38.37 -4.19 2.57
CA LYS A 296 -39.83 -4.05 2.58
C LYS A 296 -40.46 -4.54 1.28
N LYS A 297 -39.92 -4.14 0.12
CA LYS A 297 -40.44 -4.54 -1.20
C LYS A 297 -40.40 -6.06 -1.41
N GLU A 298 -39.33 -6.70 -0.97
CA GLU A 298 -39.15 -8.16 -1.06
C GLU A 298 -39.76 -8.91 0.13
N LYS A 299 -40.48 -8.24 1.03
CA LYS A 299 -41.13 -8.84 2.22
C LYS A 299 -40.16 -9.70 3.04
N ALA A 300 -38.93 -9.22 3.21
CA ALA A 300 -37.94 -9.88 4.04
C ALA A 300 -38.41 -9.89 5.51
N PHE A 301 -38.08 -10.95 6.24
CA PHE A 301 -38.24 -11.01 7.69
C PHE A 301 -37.16 -10.15 8.36
N ILE A 302 -37.56 -9.05 9.00
CA ILE A 302 -36.66 -7.99 9.48
C ILE A 302 -36.35 -8.16 10.97
N TYR A 303 -35.08 -8.41 11.26
CA TYR A 303 -34.50 -8.31 12.59
C TYR A 303 -34.04 -6.88 12.85
N LEU A 304 -34.54 -6.26 13.91
CA LEU A 304 -34.06 -4.98 14.42
C LEU A 304 -33.27 -5.21 15.71
N GLY A 305 -31.96 -4.98 15.63
CA GLY A 305 -31.05 -5.02 16.76
C GLY A 305 -30.67 -3.62 17.23
N TYR A 306 -30.67 -3.38 18.54
CA TYR A 306 -30.16 -2.13 19.10
C TYR A 306 -29.49 -2.32 20.46
N THR A 307 -28.51 -1.48 20.78
CA THR A 307 -27.90 -1.40 22.11
C THR A 307 -28.78 -0.60 23.08
N SER A 308 -28.58 -0.79 24.39
CA SER A 308 -29.37 -0.14 25.45
C SER A 308 -29.50 1.38 25.30
N ASN A 309 -28.41 2.06 24.92
CA ASN A 309 -28.40 3.51 24.73
C ASN A 309 -29.38 4.01 23.66
N MET A 310 -29.83 3.17 22.73
CA MET A 310 -30.89 3.54 21.78
C MET A 310 -32.24 3.73 22.47
N VAL A 311 -32.48 3.03 23.57
CA VAL A 311 -33.69 3.19 24.40
C VAL A 311 -33.50 4.28 25.45
N THR A 312 -32.27 4.51 25.94
CA THR A 312 -31.95 5.68 26.77
C THR A 312 -32.24 7.00 26.04
N THR A 313 -31.92 7.06 24.75
CA THR A 313 -32.13 8.23 23.88
C THR A 313 -33.57 8.30 23.35
N GLY A 314 -33.86 9.32 22.53
CA GLY A 314 -35.15 9.46 21.83
C GLY A 314 -35.36 8.51 20.65
N ASN A 315 -34.37 7.66 20.33
CA ASN A 315 -34.56 6.60 19.34
C ASN A 315 -35.57 5.55 19.83
N ARG A 316 -35.84 5.48 21.14
CA ARG A 316 -36.93 4.68 21.73
C ARG A 316 -38.26 4.90 21.02
N GLU A 317 -38.67 6.15 20.83
CA GLU A 317 -39.98 6.48 20.24
C GLU A 317 -40.07 6.01 18.79
N ILE A 318 -38.94 6.00 18.07
CA ILE A 318 -38.82 5.48 16.71
C ILE A 318 -38.93 3.95 16.70
N ILE A 319 -38.20 3.27 17.58
CA ILE A 319 -38.28 1.81 17.72
C ILE A 319 -39.71 1.40 18.08
N ARG A 320 -40.33 2.09 19.04
CA ARG A 320 -41.75 1.91 19.43
C ARG A 320 -42.67 2.08 18.23
N TYR A 321 -42.48 3.11 17.40
CA TYR A 321 -43.26 3.30 16.17
C TYR A 321 -43.12 2.11 15.21
N LEU A 322 -41.89 1.66 14.93
CA LEU A 322 -41.67 0.51 14.04
C LEU A 322 -42.34 -0.77 14.58
N THR A 323 -42.28 -1.00 15.89
CA THR A 323 -42.95 -2.13 16.56
C THR A 323 -44.47 -1.98 16.56
N GLN A 324 -45.01 -0.79 16.87
CA GLN A 324 -46.44 -0.49 16.87
C GLN A 324 -47.09 -0.75 15.51
N HIS A 325 -46.42 -0.36 14.43
CA HIS A 325 -46.92 -0.46 13.07
C HIS A 325 -46.52 -1.75 12.34
N LYS A 326 -45.95 -2.74 13.05
CA LYS A 326 -45.53 -4.04 12.49
C LYS A 326 -44.59 -3.89 11.29
N LEU A 327 -43.67 -2.94 11.37
CA LEU A 327 -42.69 -2.65 10.31
C LEU A 327 -41.40 -3.47 10.45
N ILE A 328 -41.29 -4.25 11.53
CA ILE A 328 -40.20 -5.16 11.86
C ILE A 328 -40.80 -6.43 12.46
N ASP A 329 -40.08 -7.55 12.37
CA ASP A 329 -40.61 -8.86 12.75
C ASP A 329 -40.00 -9.43 14.03
N TYR A 330 -38.80 -8.98 14.40
CA TYR A 330 -38.08 -9.51 15.56
C TYR A 330 -37.17 -8.43 16.18
N LEU A 331 -37.19 -8.31 17.51
CA LEU A 331 -36.34 -7.38 18.25
C LEU A 331 -35.21 -8.12 18.98
N VAL A 332 -34.00 -7.55 18.94
CA VAL A 332 -32.87 -8.04 19.75
C VAL A 332 -32.20 -6.87 20.45
N THR A 333 -32.01 -6.97 21.77
CA THR A 333 -31.38 -5.89 22.56
C THR A 333 -30.67 -6.44 23.79
N THR A 334 -29.97 -5.57 24.52
CA THR A 334 -29.42 -5.86 25.86
C THR A 334 -30.42 -5.50 26.96
N ALA A 335 -30.15 -5.93 28.21
CA ALA A 335 -31.03 -5.73 29.35
C ALA A 335 -31.37 -4.24 29.60
N GLY A 336 -30.39 -3.34 29.49
CA GLY A 336 -30.62 -1.89 29.56
C GLY A 336 -31.66 -1.40 28.54
N GLY A 337 -31.69 -1.96 27.33
CA GLY A 337 -32.71 -1.63 26.34
C GLY A 337 -34.10 -2.16 26.69
N ILE A 338 -34.18 -3.23 27.50
CA ILE A 338 -35.43 -3.74 28.04
C ILE A 338 -35.94 -2.83 29.17
N GLU A 339 -35.13 -2.69 30.23
CA GLU A 339 -35.56 -2.02 31.46
C GLU A 339 -35.85 -0.53 31.25
N GLU A 340 -35.04 0.17 30.46
CA GLU A 340 -35.22 1.62 30.30
C GLU A 340 -36.49 2.00 29.53
N ASP A 341 -37.03 1.12 28.69
CA ASP A 341 -38.33 1.33 28.05
C ASP A 341 -39.46 1.34 29.08
N PHE A 342 -39.43 0.39 30.03
CA PHE A 342 -40.38 0.31 31.13
C PHE A 342 -40.20 1.45 32.12
N ILE A 343 -38.95 1.78 32.46
CA ILE A 343 -38.62 2.87 33.38
C ILE A 343 -39.13 4.21 32.80
N LYS A 344 -39.00 4.44 31.49
CA LYS A 344 -39.53 5.65 30.84
C LYS A 344 -41.06 5.73 30.83
N CYS A 345 -41.78 4.65 31.09
CA CYS A 345 -43.22 4.71 31.37
C CYS A 345 -43.54 5.19 32.79
N MET A 346 -42.55 5.21 33.69
CA MET A 346 -42.69 5.63 35.10
C MET A 346 -42.18 7.05 35.33
N GLY A 347 -41.27 7.54 34.47
CA GLY A 347 -40.96 8.96 34.38
C GLY A 347 -39.82 9.28 33.42
N ASP A 348 -39.70 10.56 33.09
CA ASP A 348 -38.74 11.03 32.10
C ASP A 348 -37.28 10.88 32.54
N PHE A 349 -36.42 10.70 31.54
CA PHE A 349 -35.00 11.02 31.64
C PHE A 349 -34.76 12.47 31.24
N LYS A 350 -33.68 13.08 31.72
CA LYS A 350 -33.39 14.50 31.48
C LYS A 350 -32.10 14.67 30.70
N LEU A 351 -32.06 15.67 29.82
CA LEU A 351 -30.84 16.06 29.14
C LEU A 351 -29.87 16.69 30.14
N GLY A 352 -28.63 16.26 30.11
CA GLY A 352 -27.51 16.78 30.88
C GLY A 352 -26.30 17.01 29.97
N SER A 353 -25.10 16.71 30.48
CA SER A 353 -23.84 16.85 29.76
C SER A 353 -22.91 15.67 30.03
N PHE A 354 -22.05 15.34 29.07
CA PHE A 354 -20.99 14.34 29.22
C PHE A 354 -19.99 14.72 30.32
N GLU A 355 -19.82 16.03 30.56
CA GLU A 355 -18.83 16.58 31.49
C GLU A 355 -19.30 16.65 32.95
N LEU A 356 -20.53 16.23 33.25
CA LEU A 356 -21.03 16.24 34.63
C LEU A 356 -20.24 15.26 35.52
N ASN A 357 -19.80 15.78 36.68
CA ASN A 357 -18.98 15.05 37.63
C ASN A 357 -19.72 13.84 38.21
N GLY A 358 -19.12 12.65 38.11
CA GLY A 358 -19.74 11.40 38.56
C GLY A 358 -19.97 11.31 40.08
N SER A 359 -19.06 11.87 40.89
CA SER A 359 -19.19 11.85 42.36
C SER A 359 -20.37 12.69 42.82
N GLU A 360 -20.48 13.92 42.30
CA GLU A 360 -21.60 14.80 42.66
C GLU A 360 -22.96 14.23 42.23
N LEU A 361 -23.01 13.58 41.06
CA LEU A 361 -24.20 12.89 40.60
C LEU A 361 -24.56 11.72 41.51
N ARG A 362 -23.56 10.94 41.95
CA ARG A 362 -23.76 9.82 42.89
C ARG A 362 -24.29 10.29 44.24
N ASP A 363 -23.73 11.37 44.79
CA ASP A 363 -24.18 11.97 46.06
C ASP A 363 -25.64 12.43 45.98
N LYS A 364 -26.09 12.86 44.79
CA LYS A 364 -27.48 13.26 44.51
C LYS A 364 -28.39 12.10 44.11
N GLY A 365 -27.87 10.87 44.02
CA GLY A 365 -28.64 9.72 43.54
C GLY A 365 -29.10 9.86 42.09
N VAL A 366 -28.25 10.40 41.22
CA VAL A 366 -28.51 10.56 39.78
C VAL A 366 -27.51 9.74 38.99
N ASN A 367 -28.00 8.87 38.10
CA ASN A 367 -27.17 8.08 37.20
C ASN A 367 -26.98 8.84 35.88
N ARG A 368 -25.86 8.65 35.20
CA ARG A 368 -25.56 9.29 33.90
C ARG A 368 -25.24 8.27 32.83
N ALA A 369 -25.92 8.39 31.69
CA ALA A 369 -25.66 7.64 30.47
C ALA A 369 -25.32 8.64 29.35
N GLY A 370 -24.02 8.83 29.09
CA GLY A 370 -23.55 9.88 28.18
C GLY A 370 -23.90 11.27 28.69
N ASN A 371 -24.74 12.01 27.95
CA ASN A 371 -25.33 13.29 28.33
C ASN A 371 -26.79 13.18 28.80
N ILE A 372 -27.24 12.00 29.24
CA ILE A 372 -28.60 11.79 29.75
C ILE A 372 -28.53 11.46 31.24
N LEU A 373 -29.42 12.06 32.03
CA LEU A 373 -29.54 11.89 33.48
C LEU A 373 -30.78 11.07 33.83
N ILE A 374 -30.57 10.09 34.71
CA ILE A 374 -31.58 9.13 35.15
C ILE A 374 -31.65 9.17 36.69
N PRO A 375 -32.65 9.84 37.28
CA PRO A 375 -32.80 9.87 38.73
C PRO A 375 -33.00 8.46 39.30
N ASN A 376 -32.34 8.13 40.42
CA ASN A 376 -32.40 6.79 41.00
C ASN A 376 -33.82 6.40 41.47
N SER A 377 -34.68 7.40 41.74
CA SER A 377 -36.10 7.18 42.05
C SER A 377 -36.83 6.38 40.96
N ARG A 378 -36.37 6.46 39.70
CA ARG A 378 -36.92 5.71 38.57
C ARG A 378 -36.70 4.20 38.71
N TYR A 379 -35.54 3.79 39.22
CA TYR A 379 -35.26 2.38 39.50
C TYR A 379 -36.06 1.86 40.70
N LEU A 380 -36.37 2.71 41.68
CA LEU A 380 -37.26 2.36 42.79
C LEU A 380 -38.72 2.15 42.32
N GLU A 381 -39.17 2.94 41.35
CA GLU A 381 -40.48 2.75 40.69
C GLU A 381 -40.49 1.45 39.88
N PHE A 382 -39.38 1.14 39.19
CA PHE A 382 -39.22 -0.07 38.41
C PHE A 382 -39.25 -1.34 39.27
N GLU A 383 -38.57 -1.33 40.41
CA GLU A 383 -38.64 -2.42 41.39
C GLU A 383 -40.08 -2.73 41.82
N LYS A 384 -40.83 -1.69 42.18
CA LYS A 384 -42.24 -1.79 42.60
C LYS A 384 -43.14 -2.36 41.51
N PHE A 385 -42.75 -2.25 40.25
CA PHE A 385 -43.45 -2.83 39.12
C PHE A 385 -43.03 -4.29 38.85
N VAL A 386 -41.72 -4.55 38.74
CA VAL A 386 -41.21 -5.86 38.30
C VAL A 386 -41.48 -6.94 39.32
N LEU A 387 -41.27 -6.70 40.63
CA LEU A 387 -41.40 -7.75 41.64
C LEU A 387 -42.82 -8.34 41.69
N PRO A 388 -43.91 -7.54 41.77
CA PRO A 388 -45.27 -8.09 41.69
C PRO A 388 -45.59 -8.80 40.38
N VAL A 389 -45.01 -8.36 39.27
CA VAL A 389 -45.19 -9.01 37.96
C VAL A 389 -44.53 -10.38 37.93
N LEU A 390 -43.32 -10.51 38.48
CA LEU A 390 -42.63 -11.80 38.60
C LEU A 390 -43.37 -12.76 39.55
N GLU A 391 -44.01 -12.26 40.61
CA GLU A 391 -44.88 -13.03 41.51
C GLU A 391 -46.15 -13.56 40.81
N LYS A 392 -46.76 -12.75 39.92
CA LYS A 392 -47.92 -13.18 39.12
C LYS A 392 -47.59 -14.28 38.11
N TYR A 393 -46.36 -14.29 37.61
CA TYR A 393 -45.95 -15.24 36.58
C TYR A 393 -45.54 -16.57 37.22
N ARG A 394 -46.47 -17.55 37.24
CA ARG A 394 -46.39 -18.76 38.07
C ARG A 394 -45.52 -19.91 37.52
N GLU A 395 -45.04 -19.80 36.28
CA GLU A 395 -44.19 -20.83 35.68
C GLU A 395 -42.85 -20.94 36.42
N GLN A 396 -42.38 -22.17 36.65
CA GLN A 396 -41.13 -22.40 37.41
C GLN A 396 -39.87 -22.18 36.57
N ILE A 397 -39.92 -22.57 35.30
CA ILE A 397 -38.88 -22.32 34.29
C ILE A 397 -39.47 -21.31 33.31
N LYS A 398 -38.73 -20.23 33.06
CA LYS A 398 -39.18 -19.12 32.19
C LYS A 398 -38.12 -18.82 31.15
N LEU A 399 -38.54 -18.50 29.93
CA LEU A 399 -37.65 -17.96 28.92
C LEU A 399 -37.46 -16.46 29.14
N PRO A 400 -36.25 -15.89 28.96
CA PRO A 400 -36.05 -14.44 28.97
C PRO A 400 -37.04 -13.69 28.06
N SER A 401 -37.28 -14.17 26.84
CA SER A 401 -38.26 -13.59 25.91
C SER A 401 -39.69 -13.59 26.45
N ASP A 402 -40.11 -14.65 27.15
CA ASP A 402 -41.43 -14.74 27.78
C ASP A 402 -41.57 -13.80 28.97
N VAL A 403 -40.51 -13.63 29.77
CA VAL A 403 -40.48 -12.62 30.84
C VAL A 403 -40.67 -11.23 30.26
N ILE A 404 -39.97 -10.88 29.17
CA ILE A 404 -40.12 -9.59 28.49
C ILE A 404 -41.55 -9.41 27.95
N LYS A 405 -42.09 -10.44 27.31
CA LYS A 405 -43.47 -10.45 26.80
C LYS A 405 -44.49 -10.25 27.91
N PHE A 406 -44.29 -10.90 29.05
CA PHE A 406 -45.17 -10.78 30.21
C PHE A 406 -45.08 -9.38 30.85
N LEU A 407 -43.88 -8.81 30.99
CA LEU A 407 -43.70 -7.42 31.43
C LEU A 407 -44.35 -6.42 30.45
N GLY A 408 -44.22 -6.65 29.14
CA GLY A 408 -44.88 -5.87 28.09
C GLY A 408 -46.41 -5.92 28.17
N LYS A 409 -46.98 -7.06 28.55
CA LYS A 409 -48.42 -7.18 28.86
C LYS A 409 -48.80 -6.36 30.10
N GLU A 410 -48.05 -6.50 31.18
CA GLU A 410 -48.41 -5.91 32.48
C GLU A 410 -48.17 -4.40 32.57
N ILE A 411 -47.20 -3.84 31.82
CA ILE A 411 -46.98 -2.38 31.80
C ILE A 411 -48.19 -1.62 31.24
N ASN A 412 -48.94 -2.26 30.32
CA ASN A 412 -50.17 -1.75 29.71
C ASN A 412 -50.11 -0.25 29.33
N ASN A 413 -49.02 0.17 28.69
CA ASN A 413 -48.76 1.56 28.34
C ASN A 413 -48.33 1.68 26.87
N GLU A 414 -49.10 2.40 26.07
CA GLU A 414 -48.88 2.57 24.61
C GLU A 414 -47.58 3.33 24.26
N ASN A 415 -46.91 3.91 25.25
CA ASN A 415 -45.60 4.52 25.06
C ASN A 415 -44.45 3.50 25.12
N SER A 416 -44.69 2.25 25.55
CA SER A 416 -43.68 1.19 25.65
C SER A 416 -43.49 0.46 24.32
N ILE A 417 -42.22 0.22 23.95
CA ILE A 417 -41.84 -0.70 22.87
C ILE A 417 -42.42 -2.10 23.15
N TYR A 418 -42.23 -2.60 24.37
CA TYR A 418 -42.55 -3.98 24.72
C TYR A 418 -44.05 -4.23 24.93
N TYR A 419 -44.81 -3.19 25.27
CA TYR A 419 -46.27 -3.23 25.14
C TYR A 419 -46.69 -3.53 23.70
N TRP A 420 -46.14 -2.81 22.73
CA TRP A 420 -46.45 -3.03 21.31
C TRP A 420 -45.89 -4.35 20.80
N ALA A 421 -44.72 -4.78 21.28
CA ALA A 421 -44.17 -6.09 20.94
C ALA A 421 -45.11 -7.22 21.38
N TYR A 422 -45.64 -7.14 22.61
CA TYR A 422 -46.66 -8.05 23.11
C TYR A 422 -47.95 -7.99 22.27
N LYS A 423 -48.52 -6.79 22.04
CA LYS A 423 -49.77 -6.61 21.29
C LYS A 423 -49.69 -7.11 19.85
N ASN A 424 -48.53 -6.96 19.21
CA ASN A 424 -48.31 -7.34 17.83
C ASN A 424 -47.67 -8.71 17.65
N ASN A 425 -47.41 -9.44 18.75
CA ASN A 425 -46.73 -10.72 18.76
C ASN A 425 -45.36 -10.69 18.06
N ILE A 426 -44.59 -9.63 18.30
CA ILE A 426 -43.20 -9.47 17.85
C ILE A 426 -42.30 -10.01 18.97
N PRO A 427 -41.53 -11.08 18.74
CA PRO A 427 -40.64 -11.62 19.76
C PRO A 427 -39.48 -10.67 20.09
N VAL A 428 -38.99 -10.77 21.32
CA VAL A 428 -37.86 -9.99 21.81
C VAL A 428 -36.84 -10.92 22.42
N PHE A 429 -35.64 -10.97 21.86
CA PHE A 429 -34.54 -11.75 22.39
C PHE A 429 -33.54 -10.85 23.11
N CYS A 430 -33.18 -11.22 24.34
CA CYS A 430 -32.18 -10.52 25.14
C CYS A 430 -31.12 -11.53 25.62
N PRO A 431 -29.99 -11.67 24.90
CA PRO A 431 -28.99 -12.71 25.18
C PRO A 431 -28.42 -12.65 26.60
N ALA A 432 -28.37 -11.45 27.20
CA ALA A 432 -27.84 -11.20 28.53
C ALA A 432 -28.84 -10.42 29.39
N ILE A 433 -30.03 -11.00 29.63
CA ILE A 433 -31.12 -10.34 30.39
C ILE A 433 -30.75 -9.99 31.84
N MET A 434 -29.75 -10.67 32.42
CA MET A 434 -29.31 -10.45 33.79
C MET A 434 -28.35 -9.25 33.94
N ASP A 435 -27.88 -8.64 32.85
CA ASP A 435 -26.88 -7.57 32.85
C ASP A 435 -27.51 -6.17 32.95
N GLY A 436 -28.23 -5.90 34.04
CA GLY A 436 -28.92 -4.63 34.27
C GLY A 436 -29.82 -4.65 35.50
N SER A 437 -30.56 -3.55 35.72
CA SER A 437 -31.51 -3.43 36.82
C SER A 437 -32.60 -4.51 36.80
N LEU A 438 -33.04 -4.98 35.62
CA LEU A 438 -33.95 -6.13 35.55
C LEU A 438 -33.31 -7.39 36.14
N GLY A 439 -32.02 -7.60 35.90
CA GLY A 439 -31.23 -8.67 36.52
C GLY A 439 -31.17 -8.55 38.04
N ASP A 440 -30.98 -7.34 38.57
CA ASP A 440 -31.01 -7.07 40.02
C ASP A 440 -32.37 -7.46 40.63
N MET A 441 -33.47 -7.09 39.96
CA MET A 441 -34.82 -7.46 40.42
C MET A 441 -35.06 -8.96 40.39
N ILE A 442 -34.59 -9.65 39.35
CA ILE A 442 -34.64 -11.10 39.26
C ILE A 442 -33.80 -11.75 40.37
N TYR A 443 -32.61 -11.20 40.66
CA TYR A 443 -31.77 -11.66 41.76
C TYR A 443 -32.46 -11.53 43.12
N PHE A 444 -33.07 -10.37 43.41
CA PHE A 444 -33.82 -10.16 44.66
C PHE A 444 -35.06 -11.06 44.74
N TYR A 445 -35.82 -11.17 43.65
CA TYR A 445 -36.97 -12.07 43.58
C TYR A 445 -36.57 -13.52 43.87
N LYS A 446 -35.51 -14.02 43.22
CA LYS A 446 -35.02 -15.37 43.46
C LYS A 446 -34.59 -15.56 44.91
N ASN A 447 -33.89 -14.59 45.50
CA ASN A 447 -33.30 -14.76 46.81
C ASN A 447 -34.27 -14.56 47.98
N TYR A 448 -35.27 -13.70 47.82
CA TYR A 448 -36.18 -13.34 48.90
C TYR A 448 -37.60 -13.90 48.74
N LYS A 449 -38.01 -14.27 47.52
CA LYS A 449 -39.40 -14.68 47.22
C LYS A 449 -39.52 -16.08 46.64
N ASN A 450 -38.63 -16.47 45.72
CA ASN A 450 -38.73 -17.76 45.01
C ASN A 450 -37.36 -18.35 44.66
N LYS A 451 -36.80 -19.17 45.56
CA LYS A 451 -35.48 -19.81 45.36
C LYS A 451 -35.42 -20.72 44.14
N ASP A 452 -36.55 -21.30 43.74
CA ASP A 452 -36.65 -22.23 42.62
C ASP A 452 -36.78 -21.55 41.25
N PHE A 453 -36.91 -20.22 41.22
CA PHE A 453 -36.98 -19.46 39.96
C PHE A 453 -35.75 -19.72 39.07
N LYS A 454 -35.99 -20.12 37.82
CA LYS A 454 -34.96 -20.38 36.81
C LYS A 454 -35.30 -19.68 35.51
N LEU A 455 -34.25 -19.18 34.83
CA LEU A 455 -34.33 -18.73 33.45
C LEU A 455 -33.65 -19.75 32.56
N ASP A 456 -34.37 -20.24 31.55
CA ASP A 456 -33.78 -21.10 30.52
C ASP A 456 -33.33 -20.26 29.33
N ILE A 457 -32.02 -20.01 29.27
CA ILE A 457 -31.40 -19.28 28.17
C ILE A 457 -31.11 -20.17 26.96
N VAL A 458 -31.10 -21.50 27.15
CA VAL A 458 -30.76 -22.47 26.10
C VAL A 458 -31.94 -22.60 25.16
N GLU A 459 -33.13 -22.87 25.72
CA GLU A 459 -34.37 -22.97 24.95
C GLU A 459 -34.71 -21.63 24.27
N ASP A 460 -34.47 -20.49 24.94
CA ASP A 460 -34.71 -19.18 24.32
C ASP A 460 -33.75 -18.89 23.16
N THR A 461 -32.49 -19.33 23.27
CA THR A 461 -31.50 -19.22 22.19
C THR A 461 -31.84 -20.15 21.02
N GLU A 462 -32.34 -21.36 21.30
CA GLU A 462 -32.83 -22.28 20.28
C GLU A 462 -34.02 -21.66 19.52
N ASN A 463 -35.01 -21.13 20.23
CA ASN A 463 -36.16 -20.43 19.65
C ASN A 463 -35.73 -19.24 18.78
N PHE A 464 -34.77 -18.47 19.26
CA PHE A 464 -34.19 -17.36 18.47
C PHE A 464 -33.48 -17.84 17.21
N ASN A 465 -32.60 -18.84 17.28
CA ASN A 465 -31.90 -19.37 16.10
C ASN A 465 -32.89 -19.96 15.07
N ASN A 466 -33.88 -20.72 15.54
CA ASN A 466 -34.93 -21.32 14.72
C ASN A 466 -35.79 -20.27 14.01
N SER A 467 -35.85 -19.03 14.52
CA SER A 467 -36.66 -17.95 13.90
C SER A 467 -36.24 -17.59 12.46
N SER A 468 -34.99 -17.86 12.08
CA SER A 468 -34.46 -17.54 10.75
C SER A 468 -34.58 -18.72 9.76
N ILE A 469 -34.63 -19.95 10.27
CA ILE A 469 -34.63 -21.17 9.47
C ILE A 469 -35.91 -21.23 8.64
N GLY A 470 -35.77 -21.55 7.35
CA GLY A 470 -36.90 -21.64 6.42
C GLY A 470 -37.46 -20.29 5.94
N LYS A 471 -36.96 -19.14 6.42
CA LYS A 471 -37.33 -17.82 5.88
C LYS A 471 -36.75 -17.66 4.47
N GLU A 472 -37.57 -17.26 3.50
CA GLU A 472 -37.15 -17.03 2.12
C GLU A 472 -36.14 -15.86 2.03
N LYS A 473 -36.46 -14.74 2.71
CA LYS A 473 -35.62 -13.55 2.79
C LYS A 473 -35.53 -13.06 4.22
N THR A 474 -34.33 -12.68 4.67
CA THR A 474 -34.14 -11.97 5.95
C THR A 474 -33.35 -10.69 5.75
N GLY A 475 -33.67 -9.70 6.57
CA GLY A 475 -32.97 -8.42 6.64
C GLY A 475 -32.53 -8.12 8.07
N MET A 476 -31.34 -7.57 8.23
CA MET A 476 -30.80 -7.13 9.52
C MET A 476 -30.66 -5.62 9.53
N ILE A 477 -31.27 -4.94 10.50
CA ILE A 477 -31.03 -3.53 10.80
C ILE A 477 -30.42 -3.49 12.20
N VAL A 478 -29.16 -3.08 12.32
CA VAL A 478 -28.42 -3.12 13.60
C VAL A 478 -27.92 -1.73 13.98
N LEU A 479 -28.42 -1.21 15.09
CA LEU A 479 -28.03 0.07 15.70
C LEU A 479 -27.05 -0.20 16.85
N GLY A 480 -25.76 -0.02 16.60
CA GLY A 480 -24.69 -0.36 17.53
C GLY A 480 -23.97 -1.67 17.19
N GLY A 481 -23.43 -2.33 18.22
CA GLY A 481 -22.58 -3.52 18.10
C GLY A 481 -22.82 -4.53 19.23
N GLY A 482 -21.75 -5.19 19.68
CA GLY A 482 -21.78 -6.09 20.82
C GLY A 482 -22.64 -7.35 20.59
N ILE A 483 -23.17 -7.89 21.70
CA ILE A 483 -23.90 -9.16 21.70
C ILE A 483 -25.14 -9.14 20.79
N VAL A 484 -25.75 -7.96 20.59
CA VAL A 484 -26.93 -7.78 19.75
C VAL A 484 -26.61 -8.00 18.28
N LYS A 485 -25.56 -7.32 17.79
CA LYS A 485 -25.06 -7.52 16.42
C LYS A 485 -24.71 -8.97 16.20
N HIS A 486 -23.91 -9.53 17.10
CA HIS A 486 -23.41 -10.90 16.96
C HIS A 486 -24.56 -11.92 16.97
N ALA A 487 -25.54 -11.78 17.88
CA ALA A 487 -26.68 -12.68 17.98
C ALA A 487 -27.50 -12.71 16.67
N ILE A 488 -27.89 -11.57 16.11
CA ILE A 488 -28.65 -11.52 14.85
C ILE A 488 -27.87 -12.15 13.69
N CYS A 489 -26.57 -11.83 13.60
CA CYS A 489 -25.70 -12.40 12.57
C CYS A 489 -25.60 -13.93 12.72
N ASN A 490 -25.41 -14.42 13.94
CA ASN A 490 -25.28 -15.85 14.23
C ASN A 490 -26.59 -16.60 13.99
N CYS A 491 -27.73 -16.01 14.33
CA CYS A 491 -29.05 -16.56 13.99
C CYS A 491 -29.19 -16.73 12.47
N ASN A 492 -28.79 -15.74 11.68
CA ASN A 492 -28.85 -15.82 10.22
C ASN A 492 -27.83 -16.76 9.57
N LEU A 493 -26.79 -17.20 10.30
CA LEU A 493 -25.85 -18.21 9.82
C LEU A 493 -26.56 -19.54 9.52
N TYR A 494 -27.54 -19.92 10.33
CA TYR A 494 -28.29 -21.19 10.19
C TYR A 494 -29.12 -21.29 8.90
N ARG A 495 -29.28 -20.18 8.17
CA ARG A 495 -29.93 -20.13 6.86
C ARG A 495 -28.97 -19.72 5.73
N ASN A 496 -27.66 -19.88 5.93
CA ASN A 496 -26.59 -19.46 5.01
C ASN A 496 -26.55 -17.95 4.74
N GLY A 497 -26.89 -17.16 5.76
CA GLY A 497 -26.65 -15.73 5.82
C GLY A 497 -27.86 -14.87 5.44
N ALA A 498 -27.89 -13.66 5.96
CA ALA A 498 -28.95 -12.69 5.64
C ALA A 498 -28.86 -12.18 4.19
N ASN A 499 -30.00 -11.86 3.60
CA ASN A 499 -30.07 -11.30 2.24
C ASN A 499 -29.75 -9.80 2.21
N PHE A 500 -30.09 -9.11 3.30
CA PHE A 500 -29.90 -7.67 3.45
C PHE A 500 -29.29 -7.35 4.82
N ALA A 501 -28.36 -6.40 4.88
CA ALA A 501 -27.76 -5.96 6.14
C ALA A 501 -27.46 -4.46 6.15
N VAL A 502 -27.98 -3.75 7.16
CA VAL A 502 -27.68 -2.36 7.44
C VAL A 502 -27.13 -2.25 8.84
N TYR A 503 -25.86 -1.86 8.96
CA TYR A 503 -25.23 -1.57 10.24
C TYR A 503 -25.08 -0.07 10.43
N ILE A 504 -25.42 0.44 11.60
CA ILE A 504 -25.25 1.83 12.00
C ILE A 504 -24.52 1.84 13.33
N ASN A 505 -23.21 2.08 13.31
CA ASN A 505 -22.42 2.14 14.54
C ASN A 505 -21.15 2.98 14.35
N THR A 506 -20.52 3.31 15.48
CA THR A 506 -19.32 4.15 15.54
C THR A 506 -18.02 3.34 15.66
N ALA A 507 -18.11 2.02 15.77
CA ALA A 507 -16.98 1.13 16.02
C ALA A 507 -16.12 0.93 14.75
N GLN A 508 -14.81 0.74 14.96
CA GLN A 508 -13.78 0.71 13.91
C GLN A 508 -13.12 -0.66 13.82
N GLU A 509 -12.65 -1.05 12.64
CA GLU A 509 -12.15 -2.41 12.39
C GLU A 509 -10.74 -2.70 12.95
N PHE A 510 -9.95 -1.68 13.27
CA PHE A 510 -8.51 -1.84 13.56
C PHE A 510 -8.20 -2.63 14.84
N ASP A 511 -9.15 -2.74 15.77
CA ASP A 511 -9.00 -3.46 17.04
C ASP A 511 -9.42 -4.94 16.95
N GLY A 512 -9.89 -5.39 15.79
CA GLY A 512 -10.36 -6.76 15.57
C GLY A 512 -11.66 -7.12 16.30
N SER A 513 -12.43 -6.12 16.76
CA SER A 513 -13.70 -6.36 17.43
C SER A 513 -14.83 -6.73 16.45
N ASP A 514 -15.71 -7.66 16.85
CA ASP A 514 -16.94 -7.94 16.08
C ASP A 514 -17.79 -6.67 15.90
N SER A 515 -17.86 -5.81 16.93
CA SER A 515 -18.55 -4.52 16.84
C SER A 515 -18.04 -3.65 15.68
N GLY A 516 -16.71 -3.59 15.52
CA GLY A 516 -16.01 -2.77 14.53
C GLY A 516 -15.98 -3.37 13.13
N ALA A 517 -16.17 -4.68 13.00
CA ALA A 517 -16.11 -5.42 11.74
C ALA A 517 -17.03 -4.82 10.66
N ARG A 518 -16.52 -4.82 9.41
CA ARG A 518 -17.31 -4.48 8.22
C ARG A 518 -18.29 -5.61 7.87
N PRO A 519 -19.40 -5.33 7.17
CA PRO A 519 -20.32 -6.39 6.71
C PRO A 519 -19.63 -7.49 5.91
N ASP A 520 -18.58 -7.15 5.16
CA ASP A 520 -17.78 -8.09 4.36
C ASP A 520 -17.13 -9.19 5.22
N GLU A 521 -16.72 -8.89 6.46
CA GLU A 521 -16.23 -9.93 7.38
C GLU A 521 -17.35 -10.92 7.71
N ALA A 522 -18.57 -10.46 7.95
CA ALA A 522 -19.70 -11.35 8.21
C ALA A 522 -20.06 -12.23 6.98
N VAL A 523 -19.69 -11.82 5.76
CA VAL A 523 -19.81 -12.66 4.55
C VAL A 523 -18.85 -13.84 4.62
N SER A 524 -17.61 -13.66 5.11
CA SER A 524 -16.64 -14.76 5.22
C SER A 524 -17.11 -15.88 6.15
N TRP A 525 -17.92 -15.55 7.15
CA TRP A 525 -18.52 -16.51 8.07
C TRP A 525 -19.80 -17.16 7.55
N GLY A 526 -20.40 -16.64 6.47
CA GLY A 526 -21.75 -17.03 6.03
C GLY A 526 -22.88 -16.46 6.89
N LYS A 527 -22.59 -15.48 7.77
CA LYS A 527 -23.60 -14.74 8.55
C LYS A 527 -24.37 -13.74 7.68
N ILE A 528 -23.73 -13.26 6.61
CA ILE A 528 -24.33 -12.54 5.49
C ILE A 528 -24.13 -13.37 4.22
N ALA A 529 -25.14 -13.46 3.35
CA ALA A 529 -25.05 -14.24 2.12
C ALA A 529 -24.07 -13.61 1.11
N GLN A 530 -23.43 -14.43 0.27
CA GLN A 530 -22.48 -13.95 -0.75
C GLN A 530 -23.10 -12.99 -1.76
N LYS A 531 -24.36 -13.22 -2.15
CA LYS A 531 -25.15 -12.34 -3.03
C LYS A 531 -26.13 -11.50 -2.21
N SER A 532 -25.60 -10.78 -1.23
CA SER A 532 -26.36 -9.88 -0.36
C SER A 532 -26.19 -8.42 -0.75
N GLU A 533 -27.10 -7.59 -0.27
CA GLU A 533 -26.87 -6.15 -0.23
C GLU A 533 -26.61 -5.72 1.21
N SER A 534 -25.41 -5.21 1.44
CA SER A 534 -24.99 -4.76 2.75
C SER A 534 -24.35 -3.38 2.72
N VAL A 535 -24.50 -2.66 3.82
CA VAL A 535 -23.86 -1.37 4.06
C VAL A 535 -23.63 -1.13 5.55
N LYS A 536 -22.56 -0.40 5.85
CA LYS A 536 -22.29 0.14 7.19
C LYS A 536 -22.22 1.65 7.12
N VAL A 537 -23.02 2.31 7.95
CA VAL A 537 -23.00 3.76 8.17
C VAL A 537 -22.23 4.04 9.44
N TYR A 538 -21.08 4.71 9.31
CA TYR A 538 -20.23 5.09 10.44
C TYR A 538 -20.73 6.39 11.04
N ALA A 539 -21.72 6.31 11.93
CA ALA A 539 -22.37 7.47 12.54
C ALA A 539 -23.04 7.10 13.87
N ASP A 540 -23.32 8.12 14.69
CA ASP A 540 -24.24 7.99 15.81
C ASP A 540 -25.68 7.78 15.28
N ALA A 541 -26.31 6.69 15.72
CA ALA A 541 -27.65 6.31 15.28
C ALA A 541 -28.73 7.33 15.68
N THR A 542 -28.52 8.15 16.71
CA THR A 542 -29.46 9.22 17.09
C THR A 542 -29.61 10.29 16.00
N ILE A 543 -28.63 10.42 15.11
CA ILE A 543 -28.64 11.39 14.00
C ILE A 543 -29.25 10.75 12.75
N VAL A 544 -28.76 9.56 12.38
CA VAL A 544 -29.06 8.99 11.05
C VAL A 544 -30.28 8.06 11.03
N PHE A 545 -30.63 7.41 12.14
CA PHE A 545 -31.76 6.49 12.18
C PHE A 545 -33.12 7.19 11.96
N PRO A 546 -33.39 8.39 12.52
CA PRO A 546 -34.60 9.14 12.19
C PRO A 546 -34.73 9.45 10.70
N LEU A 547 -33.62 9.79 10.03
CA LEU A 547 -33.60 10.04 8.59
C LEU A 547 -33.95 8.77 7.80
N ILE A 548 -33.36 7.63 8.18
CA ILE A 548 -33.66 6.34 7.57
C ILE A 548 -35.14 6.00 7.69
N VAL A 549 -35.70 6.14 8.90
CA VAL A 549 -37.12 5.86 9.11
C VAL A 549 -38.01 6.78 8.28
N SER A 550 -37.68 8.07 8.20
CA SER A 550 -38.44 9.03 7.40
C SER A 550 -38.47 8.72 5.90
N GLN A 551 -37.41 8.11 5.35
CA GLN A 551 -37.28 7.88 3.91
C GLN A 551 -37.56 6.45 3.47
N ALA A 552 -37.45 5.47 4.37
CA ALA A 552 -37.62 4.06 4.04
C ALA A 552 -38.92 3.46 4.59
N PHE A 553 -39.40 3.94 5.74
CA PHE A 553 -40.54 3.36 6.43
C PHE A 553 -41.84 4.14 6.26
N LEU A 554 -41.76 5.47 6.28
CA LEU A 554 -42.84 6.39 5.90
C LEU A 554 -42.94 6.49 4.37
#